data_AF-A0AAD5D8X7-F1
#
_entry.id   AF-A0AAD5D8X7-F1
#
_cell.length_a   1.000
_cell.length_b   1.000
_cell.length_c   1.000
_cell.angle_alpha   90.00
_cell.angle_beta   90.00
_cell.angle_gamma   90.00
#
_symmetry.space_group_name_H-M   'P 1'
#
loop_
_entity.id
_entity.type
_entity.pdbx_description
1 polymer ?
#
loop_
_entity_poly.entity_id
_entity_poly.type
_entity_poly.pdbx_seq_one_letter_code
_entity_poly.pdbx_strand_id
1 'polypeptide(L)'
;ENQLQEANHRRKESSEEYKLIQASVATLKIEKLTVQRQLFEAANWLDRWKVRGQTRGISSTALRLTEFSIEDLETATCGFSESFKIGYESYGSSLYKGEMSNRTVMIKKLHQNNLQAQQEFQEEVEVVGRLQHKHILSLIGMCDEAHALVYEYTPTNLESHLSHKTNSYSMSWKSRTRIISEIANALLFLHTSRPEKLLHGNLSPENIVLDSQLCSKLCNFRFSKLVNEETFRCRSFRQYSEPSSNGHYLFIDPEFLQTGDLTAKSDIYSFGMIILWLITGSRAAGLANEVRRAVSGSNLVSVLDASAGEWSGFVAKRLADLGLRCCDSNSADRPVISLVMVKELEQLSMLEDRTVPSSFLCPILKEIMHDPQLAADGFTYEGEALRGWFKNGRETSPMTNLKLDHLDLTPNHSIRLAIQDWLCNP
;
A
#
# COMPACT_ATOMS: atom_id res chain seq x y z
N GLU A 1 72.22 -16.38 16.11
CA GLU A 1 70.97 -15.77 16.65
C GLU A 1 69.92 -15.48 15.58
N ASN A 2 70.26 -14.90 14.41
CA ASN A 2 69.28 -14.59 13.35
C ASN A 2 68.40 -15.77 12.88
N GLN A 3 68.96 -16.96 12.65
CA GLN A 3 68.18 -18.10 12.16
C GLN A 3 67.16 -18.62 13.19
N LEU A 4 67.44 -18.48 14.50
CA LEU A 4 66.55 -18.93 15.56
C LEU A 4 65.36 -17.97 15.73
N GLN A 5 65.60 -16.66 15.60
CA GLN A 5 64.55 -15.64 15.60
C GLN A 5 63.63 -15.78 14.39
N GLU A 6 64.20 -16.00 13.20
CA GLU A 6 63.43 -16.19 11.97
C GLU A 6 62.61 -17.49 11.97
N ALA A 7 63.13 -18.55 12.59
CA ALA A 7 62.37 -19.79 12.82
C ALA A 7 61.22 -19.59 13.83
N ASN A 8 61.46 -18.83 14.90
CA ASN A 8 60.43 -18.51 15.89
C ASN A 8 59.34 -17.59 15.32
N HIS A 9 59.70 -16.64 14.45
CA HIS A 9 58.73 -15.77 13.80
C HIS A 9 57.82 -16.55 12.84
N ARG A 10 58.40 -17.38 11.95
CA ARG A 10 57.63 -18.27 11.07
C ARG A 10 56.72 -19.22 11.83
N ARG A 11 57.18 -19.73 12.98
CA ARG A 11 56.38 -20.59 13.85
C ARG A 11 55.19 -19.86 14.48
N LYS A 12 55.36 -18.57 14.81
CA LYS A 12 54.30 -17.73 15.34
C LYS A 12 53.27 -17.38 14.27
N GLU A 13 53.71 -16.98 13.08
CA GLU A 13 52.84 -16.73 11.92
C GLU A 13 52.02 -17.98 11.56
N SER A 14 52.68 -19.13 11.44
CA SER A 14 52.01 -20.41 11.19
C SER A 14 50.99 -20.76 12.28
N SER A 15 51.26 -20.39 13.54
CA SER A 15 50.32 -20.61 14.64
C SER A 15 49.12 -19.67 14.60
N GLU A 16 49.28 -18.44 14.08
CA GLU A 16 48.20 -17.46 13.94
C GLU A 16 47.31 -17.81 12.75
N GLU A 17 47.90 -18.20 11.61
CA GLU A 17 47.16 -18.74 10.45
C GLU A 17 46.37 -19.99 10.82
N TYR A 18 46.97 -20.90 11.59
CA TYR A 18 46.28 -22.11 12.06
C TYR A 18 45.04 -21.78 12.91
N LYS A 19 45.13 -20.77 13.79
CA LYS A 19 43.98 -20.30 14.59
C LYS A 19 42.89 -19.69 13.72
N LEU A 20 43.27 -18.92 12.70
CA LEU A 20 42.32 -18.32 11.76
C LEU A 20 41.56 -19.38 10.95
N ILE A 21 42.29 -20.40 10.48
CA ILE A 21 41.70 -21.55 9.78
C ILE A 21 40.77 -22.33 10.71
N GLN A 22 41.15 -22.56 11.96
CA GLN A 22 40.28 -23.23 12.94
C GLN A 22 38.98 -22.46 13.21
N ALA A 23 39.05 -21.13 13.32
CA ALA A 23 37.87 -20.28 13.47
C ALA A 23 36.96 -20.35 12.23
N SER A 24 37.53 -20.28 11.03
CA SER A 24 36.79 -20.40 9.77
C SER A 24 36.11 -21.77 9.64
N VAL A 25 36.81 -22.86 9.97
CA VAL A 25 36.25 -24.21 9.98
C VAL A 25 35.12 -24.36 11.01
N ALA A 26 35.22 -23.72 12.17
CA ALA A 26 34.15 -23.72 13.17
C ALA A 26 32.89 -23.01 12.64
N THR A 27 33.05 -21.85 11.99
CA THR A 27 31.95 -21.12 11.35
C THR A 27 31.29 -21.96 10.26
N LEU A 28 32.08 -22.55 9.35
CA LEU A 28 31.57 -23.41 8.27
C LEU A 28 30.84 -24.65 8.80
N LYS A 29 31.24 -25.20 9.96
CA LYS A 29 30.52 -26.30 10.61
C LYS A 29 29.14 -25.87 11.12
N ILE A 30 29.03 -24.68 11.70
CA ILE A 30 27.75 -24.12 12.15
C ILE A 30 26.84 -23.83 10.96
N GLU A 31 27.38 -23.28 9.87
CA GLU A 31 26.65 -23.05 8.62
C GLU A 31 26.17 -24.36 8.00
N LYS A 32 27.03 -25.38 7.92
CA LYS A 32 26.65 -26.70 7.43
C LYS A 32 25.52 -27.32 8.25
N LEU A 33 25.59 -27.25 9.59
CA LEU A 33 24.53 -27.74 10.47
C LEU A 33 23.22 -26.96 10.26
N THR A 34 23.32 -25.65 10.00
CA THR A 34 22.16 -24.81 9.69
C THR A 34 21.51 -25.23 8.38
N VAL A 35 22.29 -25.42 7.31
CA VAL A 35 21.81 -25.87 6.00
C VAL A 35 21.22 -27.29 6.09
N GLN A 36 21.84 -28.18 6.86
CA GLN A 36 21.30 -29.52 7.10
C GLN A 36 19.96 -29.48 7.84
N ARG A 37 19.80 -28.57 8.81
CA ARG A 37 18.52 -28.36 9.50
C ARG A 37 17.46 -27.81 8.55
N GLN A 38 17.82 -26.87 7.68
CA GLN A 38 16.92 -26.33 6.65
C GLN A 38 16.50 -27.43 5.66
N LEU A 39 17.44 -28.26 5.20
CA LEU A 39 17.14 -29.41 4.34
C LEU A 39 16.24 -30.43 5.04
N PHE A 40 16.43 -30.66 6.34
CA PHE A 40 15.57 -31.55 7.13
C PHE A 40 14.16 -30.97 7.35
N GLU A 41 14.05 -29.68 7.63
CA GLU A 41 12.77 -28.97 7.75
C GLU A 41 12.01 -28.96 6.41
N ALA A 42 12.72 -28.71 5.30
CA ALA A 42 12.18 -28.79 3.95
C ALA A 42 11.78 -30.23 3.55
N ALA A 43 12.58 -31.24 3.92
CA ALA A 43 12.26 -32.64 3.69
C ALA A 43 11.02 -33.08 4.50
N ASN A 44 10.92 -32.68 5.76
CA ASN A 44 9.74 -32.93 6.60
C ASN A 44 8.50 -32.19 6.07
N TRP A 45 8.68 -31.01 5.49
CA TRP A 45 7.62 -30.29 4.79
C TRP A 45 7.12 -31.10 3.57
N LEU A 46 8.04 -31.59 2.73
CA LEU A 46 7.77 -32.47 1.59
C LEU A 46 7.10 -33.80 1.99
N ASP A 47 7.49 -34.39 3.13
CA ASP A 47 6.94 -35.67 3.59
C ASP A 47 5.52 -35.50 4.18
N ARG A 48 5.29 -34.42 4.95
CA ARG A 48 3.95 -34.01 5.39
C ARG A 48 3.02 -33.72 4.20
N TRP A 49 3.58 -33.24 3.09
CA TRP A 49 2.86 -32.98 1.85
C TRP A 49 2.46 -34.27 1.13
N LYS A 50 3.36 -35.26 1.00
CA LYS A 50 3.04 -36.58 0.40
C LYS A 50 1.95 -37.34 1.14
N VAL A 51 1.99 -37.34 2.47
CA VAL A 51 1.00 -38.03 3.31
C VAL A 51 -0.39 -37.38 3.22
N ARG A 52 -0.47 -36.06 3.01
CA ARG A 52 -1.74 -35.33 2.82
C ARG A 52 -2.33 -35.49 1.42
N GLY A 53 -1.52 -35.81 0.41
CA GLY A 53 -2.00 -36.21 -0.92
C GLY A 53 -2.67 -37.59 -0.96
N GLN A 54 -2.40 -38.49 -0.02
CA GLN A 54 -2.91 -39.88 -0.08
C GLN A 54 -4.12 -40.15 0.83
N THR A 55 -4.39 -39.32 1.85
CA THR A 55 -5.49 -39.54 2.81
C THR A 55 -6.82 -38.88 2.45
N ARG A 56 -6.88 -38.19 1.31
CA ARG A 56 -8.11 -37.91 0.59
C ARG A 56 -7.93 -38.50 -0.78
N GLY A 57 -8.88 -39.32 -1.26
CA GLY A 57 -8.96 -39.60 -2.68
C GLY A 57 -8.94 -38.26 -3.41
N ILE A 58 -7.84 -37.97 -4.10
CA ILE A 58 -7.64 -36.74 -4.86
C ILE A 58 -8.61 -36.82 -6.04
N SER A 59 -9.84 -36.36 -5.83
CA SER A 59 -10.42 -35.47 -6.82
C SER A 59 -9.66 -34.17 -6.65
N SER A 60 -8.83 -33.86 -7.64
CA SER A 60 -8.27 -32.54 -7.85
C SER A 60 -9.38 -31.51 -7.68
N THR A 61 -9.38 -30.74 -6.60
CA THR A 61 -9.88 -29.37 -6.70
C THR A 61 -8.83 -28.64 -7.54
N ALA A 62 -8.92 -28.83 -8.85
CA ALA A 62 -7.97 -28.32 -9.82
C ALA A 62 -7.84 -26.81 -9.60
N LEU A 63 -6.61 -26.32 -9.50
CA LEU A 63 -6.31 -24.91 -9.73
C LEU A 63 -7.05 -24.54 -11.02
N ARG A 64 -7.94 -23.54 -11.00
CA ARG A 64 -8.63 -23.06 -12.21
C ARG A 64 -7.70 -22.22 -13.10
N LEU A 65 -6.42 -22.57 -13.14
CA LEU A 65 -5.42 -21.89 -13.95
C LEU A 65 -5.39 -22.55 -15.32
N THR A 66 -5.45 -21.73 -16.36
CA THR A 66 -5.24 -22.21 -17.73
C THR A 66 -3.75 -22.44 -17.94
N GLU A 67 -3.39 -23.61 -18.44
CA GLU A 67 -2.04 -23.88 -18.92
C GLU A 67 -1.97 -23.42 -20.39
N PHE A 68 -1.06 -22.49 -20.66
CA PHE A 68 -0.80 -21.93 -21.98
C PHE A 68 0.48 -22.49 -22.54
N SER A 69 0.51 -22.71 -23.84
CA SER A 69 1.74 -23.06 -24.55
C SER A 69 2.62 -21.82 -24.77
N ILE A 70 3.90 -22.02 -25.04
CA ILE A 70 4.79 -20.92 -25.45
C ILE A 70 4.30 -20.26 -26.75
N GLU A 71 3.69 -21.02 -27.67
CA GLU A 71 3.14 -20.51 -28.93
C GLU A 71 1.98 -19.53 -28.69
N ASP A 72 1.15 -19.79 -27.67
CA ASP A 72 0.09 -18.88 -27.25
C ASP A 72 0.66 -17.53 -26.80
N LEU A 73 1.74 -17.56 -26.00
CA LEU A 73 2.40 -16.35 -25.50
C LEU A 73 3.13 -15.58 -26.61
N GLU A 74 3.80 -16.30 -27.51
CA GLU A 74 4.47 -15.70 -28.67
C GLU A 74 3.45 -15.04 -29.60
N THR A 75 2.31 -15.69 -29.86
CA THR A 75 1.21 -15.11 -30.64
C THR A 75 0.67 -13.86 -29.96
N ALA A 76 0.48 -13.90 -28.63
CA ALA A 76 -0.07 -12.77 -27.87
C ALA A 76 0.87 -11.55 -27.83
N THR A 77 2.18 -11.75 -27.96
CA THR A 77 3.22 -10.72 -27.76
C THR A 77 4.05 -10.41 -29.01
N CYS A 78 3.67 -10.97 -30.16
CA CYS A 78 4.46 -10.96 -31.40
C CYS A 78 5.90 -11.43 -31.18
N GLY A 79 6.07 -12.61 -30.56
CA GLY A 79 7.37 -13.21 -30.26
C GLY A 79 8.14 -12.46 -29.17
N PHE A 80 7.45 -12.00 -28.12
CA PHE A 80 8.03 -11.17 -27.04
C PHE A 80 8.71 -9.90 -27.56
N SER A 81 8.11 -9.25 -28.55
CA SER A 81 8.63 -8.03 -29.15
C SER A 81 8.77 -6.90 -28.11
N GLU A 82 9.86 -6.12 -28.21
CA GLU A 82 10.09 -4.95 -27.34
C GLU A 82 8.96 -3.92 -27.44
N SER A 83 8.23 -3.85 -28.57
CA SER A 83 7.05 -2.97 -28.72
C SER A 83 5.90 -3.31 -27.77
N PHE A 84 5.84 -4.55 -27.29
CA PHE A 84 4.84 -5.02 -26.33
C PHE A 84 5.37 -5.04 -24.89
N LYS A 85 6.62 -4.66 -24.67
CA LYS A 85 7.23 -4.63 -23.34
C LYS A 85 6.70 -3.44 -22.54
N ILE A 86 6.11 -3.73 -21.38
CA ILE A 86 5.59 -2.71 -20.46
C ILE A 86 6.71 -2.23 -19.53
N GLY A 87 7.63 -3.11 -19.17
CA GLY A 87 8.75 -2.76 -18.31
C GLY A 87 9.59 -3.95 -17.87
N TYR A 88 10.56 -3.64 -17.01
CA TYR A 88 11.38 -4.61 -16.30
C TYR A 88 11.03 -4.53 -14.81
N GLU A 89 10.81 -5.67 -14.18
CA GLU A 89 10.84 -5.72 -12.71
C GLU A 89 12.30 -5.79 -12.24
N SER A 90 12.58 -5.22 -11.06
CA SER A 90 13.89 -5.06 -10.42
C SER A 90 14.69 -6.37 -10.21
N TYR A 91 14.14 -7.50 -10.62
CA TYR A 91 14.62 -8.85 -10.34
C TYR A 91 14.74 -9.71 -11.61
N GLY A 92 14.90 -9.07 -12.77
CA GLY A 92 15.22 -9.73 -14.03
C GLY A 92 14.03 -10.33 -14.79
N SER A 93 12.81 -10.08 -14.32
CA SER A 93 11.58 -10.48 -15.02
C SER A 93 11.16 -9.40 -16.01
N SER A 94 10.69 -9.83 -17.18
CA SER A 94 10.19 -8.92 -18.22
C SER A 94 8.67 -8.97 -18.26
N LEU A 95 8.03 -7.80 -18.26
CA LEU A 95 6.59 -7.64 -18.33
C LEU A 95 6.19 -7.27 -19.75
N TYR A 96 5.26 -8.03 -20.32
CA TYR A 96 4.72 -7.82 -21.65
C TYR A 96 3.21 -7.61 -21.61
N LYS A 97 2.72 -6.72 -22.46
CA LYS A 97 1.31 -6.64 -22.80
C LYS A 97 1.03 -7.67 -23.88
N GLY A 98 -0.07 -8.39 -23.76
CA GLY A 98 -0.50 -9.31 -24.81
C GLY A 98 -2.00 -9.28 -25.00
N GLU A 99 -2.47 -9.88 -26.08
CA GLU A 99 -3.89 -10.11 -26.33
C GLU A 99 -4.13 -11.63 -26.44
N MET A 100 -4.93 -12.19 -25.53
CA MET A 100 -5.21 -13.63 -25.45
C MET A 100 -6.71 -13.85 -25.29
N SER A 101 -7.30 -14.72 -26.12
CA SER A 101 -8.74 -15.03 -26.08
C SER A 101 -9.65 -13.78 -26.09
N ASN A 102 -9.32 -12.78 -26.91
CA ASN A 102 -9.99 -11.46 -26.98
C ASN A 102 -9.99 -10.68 -25.66
N ARG A 103 -8.93 -10.85 -24.86
CA ARG A 103 -8.71 -10.10 -23.64
C ARG A 103 -7.26 -9.62 -23.60
N THR A 104 -7.08 -8.37 -23.19
CA THR A 104 -5.75 -7.86 -22.91
C THR A 104 -5.22 -8.44 -21.60
N VAL A 105 -3.99 -8.96 -21.63
CA VAL A 105 -3.32 -9.61 -20.51
C VAL A 105 -1.95 -8.99 -20.24
N MET A 106 -1.47 -9.18 -19.02
CA MET A 106 -0.08 -8.92 -18.65
C MET A 106 0.66 -10.24 -18.51
N ILE A 107 1.75 -10.42 -19.24
CA ILE A 107 2.57 -11.62 -19.23
C ILE A 107 3.88 -11.30 -18.52
N LYS A 108 4.10 -11.92 -17.36
CA LYS A 108 5.34 -11.83 -16.59
C LYS A 108 6.21 -13.02 -16.94
N LYS A 109 7.27 -12.78 -17.73
CA LYS A 109 8.25 -13.80 -18.12
C LYS A 109 9.44 -13.78 -17.17
N LEU A 110 9.71 -14.89 -16.49
CA LEU A 110 10.84 -15.04 -15.59
C LEU A 110 12.10 -15.45 -16.38
N HIS A 111 13.28 -15.06 -15.91
CA HIS A 111 14.53 -15.36 -16.60
C HIS A 111 14.95 -16.84 -16.40
N GLN A 112 15.09 -17.60 -17.48
CA GLN A 112 15.28 -19.06 -17.47
C GLN A 112 16.61 -19.55 -16.85
N ASN A 113 17.64 -18.72 -16.76
CA ASN A 113 18.99 -19.16 -16.36
C ASN A 113 19.26 -19.17 -14.83
N ASN A 114 18.24 -19.06 -13.98
CA ASN A 114 18.41 -19.01 -12.54
C ASN A 114 17.51 -20.06 -11.86
N LEU A 115 18.11 -21.06 -11.20
CA LEU A 115 17.39 -22.06 -10.38
C LEU A 115 16.45 -21.39 -9.36
N GLN A 116 16.84 -20.20 -8.89
CA GLN A 116 16.02 -19.38 -8.00
C GLN A 116 14.73 -18.89 -8.69
N ALA A 117 14.79 -18.49 -9.97
CA ALA A 117 13.62 -18.00 -10.69
C ALA A 117 12.58 -19.11 -10.94
N GLN A 118 13.02 -20.37 -11.11
CA GLN A 118 12.11 -21.51 -11.20
C GLN A 118 11.41 -21.80 -9.88
N GLN A 119 12.12 -21.69 -8.75
CA GLN A 119 11.50 -21.82 -7.43
C GLN A 119 10.50 -20.69 -7.19
N GLU A 120 10.86 -19.44 -7.54
CA GLU A 120 9.98 -18.28 -7.44
C GLU A 120 8.71 -18.44 -8.30
N PHE A 121 8.84 -18.97 -9.52
CA PHE A 121 7.71 -19.30 -10.38
C PHE A 121 6.73 -20.24 -9.69
N GLN A 122 7.21 -21.39 -9.22
CA GLN A 122 6.38 -22.43 -8.62
C GLN A 122 5.73 -21.94 -7.32
N GLU A 123 6.46 -21.17 -6.50
CA GLU A 123 5.91 -20.56 -5.30
C GLU A 123 4.80 -19.54 -5.63
N GLU A 124 5.01 -18.67 -6.63
CA GLU A 124 4.02 -17.66 -7.03
C GLU A 124 2.77 -18.30 -7.64
N VAL A 125 2.91 -19.34 -8.48
CA VAL A 125 1.78 -20.15 -8.99
C VAL A 125 1.00 -20.78 -7.84
N GLU A 126 1.70 -21.43 -6.90
CA GLU A 126 1.07 -22.16 -5.81
C GLU A 126 0.27 -21.23 -4.88
N VAL A 127 0.85 -20.07 -4.57
CA VAL A 127 0.21 -19.07 -3.72
C VAL A 127 -0.92 -18.39 -4.47
N VAL A 128 -0.60 -17.68 -5.56
CA VAL A 128 -1.56 -16.77 -6.23
C VAL A 128 -2.67 -17.57 -6.91
N GLY A 129 -2.39 -18.78 -7.40
CA GLY A 129 -3.40 -19.67 -7.96
C GLY A 129 -4.51 -20.06 -6.98
N ARG A 130 -4.32 -19.87 -5.67
CA ARG A 130 -5.32 -20.11 -4.62
C ARG A 130 -5.97 -18.84 -4.09
N LEU A 131 -5.48 -17.66 -4.47
CA LEU A 131 -6.00 -16.38 -4.01
C LEU A 131 -7.10 -15.90 -4.94
N GLN A 132 -8.30 -15.69 -4.39
CA GLN A 132 -9.37 -15.03 -5.11
C GLN A 132 -9.93 -13.90 -4.24
N HIS A 133 -9.58 -12.67 -4.60
CA HIS A 133 -9.99 -11.48 -3.88
C HIS A 133 -10.05 -10.27 -4.82
N LYS A 134 -11.03 -9.38 -4.62
CA LYS A 134 -11.24 -8.19 -5.48
C LYS A 134 -10.03 -7.24 -5.55
N HIS A 135 -9.23 -7.21 -4.49
CA HIS A 135 -8.03 -6.36 -4.34
C HIS A 135 -6.72 -7.14 -4.40
N ILE A 136 -6.73 -8.32 -5.03
CA ILE A 136 -5.53 -9.10 -5.36
C ILE A 136 -5.53 -9.31 -6.88
N LEU A 137 -4.39 -9.13 -7.52
CA LEU A 137 -4.27 -9.27 -8.96
C LEU A 137 -4.54 -10.71 -9.38
N SER A 138 -5.47 -10.90 -10.32
CA SER A 138 -5.95 -12.23 -10.70
C SER A 138 -4.96 -12.91 -11.65
N LEU A 139 -4.44 -14.07 -11.25
CA LEU A 139 -3.69 -14.96 -12.13
C LEU A 139 -4.67 -15.73 -13.04
N ILE A 140 -4.55 -15.54 -14.34
CA ILE A 140 -5.39 -16.18 -15.37
C ILE A 140 -4.83 -17.56 -15.69
N GLY A 141 -3.51 -17.68 -15.79
CA GLY A 141 -2.85 -18.92 -16.16
C GLY A 141 -1.35 -18.84 -16.13
N MET A 142 -0.70 -19.89 -16.61
CA MET A 142 0.75 -20.02 -16.63
C MET A 142 1.22 -20.77 -17.87
N CYS A 143 2.49 -20.59 -18.22
CA CYS A 143 3.20 -21.38 -19.22
C CYS A 143 4.48 -21.89 -18.55
N ASP A 144 4.58 -23.21 -18.36
CA ASP A 144 5.72 -23.84 -17.70
C ASP A 144 6.97 -23.78 -18.60
N GLU A 145 6.82 -23.98 -19.92
CA GLU A 145 7.93 -23.99 -20.88
C GLU A 145 8.69 -22.65 -20.92
N ALA A 146 7.96 -21.55 -20.77
CA ALA A 146 8.52 -20.20 -20.75
C ALA A 146 8.79 -19.68 -19.34
N HIS A 147 8.44 -20.42 -18.28
CA HIS A 147 8.32 -19.94 -16.89
C HIS A 147 7.63 -18.57 -16.82
N ALA A 148 6.42 -18.49 -17.38
CA ALA A 148 5.68 -17.25 -17.52
C ALA A 148 4.31 -17.31 -16.85
N LEU A 149 3.93 -16.20 -16.21
CA LEU A 149 2.64 -16.02 -15.54
C LEU A 149 1.78 -15.06 -16.35
N VAL A 150 0.50 -15.41 -16.55
CA VAL A 150 -0.47 -14.61 -17.29
C VAL A 150 -1.47 -14.02 -16.30
N TYR A 151 -1.45 -12.70 -16.17
CA TYR A 151 -2.30 -11.92 -15.29
C TYR A 151 -3.34 -11.11 -16.08
N GLU A 152 -4.39 -10.68 -15.39
CA GLU A 152 -5.20 -9.58 -15.90
C GLU A 152 -4.35 -8.32 -16.13
N TYR A 153 -4.64 -7.56 -17.19
CA TYR A 153 -3.88 -6.36 -17.52
C TYR A 153 -4.29 -5.17 -16.65
N THR A 154 -3.29 -4.46 -16.11
CA THR A 154 -3.48 -3.19 -15.39
C THR A 154 -2.67 -2.08 -16.06
N PRO A 155 -3.25 -0.89 -16.31
CA PRO A 155 -2.60 0.19 -17.04
C PRO A 155 -1.41 0.83 -16.30
N THR A 156 -1.39 0.79 -14.97
CA THR A 156 -0.35 1.46 -14.17
C THR A 156 -0.27 0.88 -12.76
N ASN A 157 0.74 1.29 -11.99
CA ASN A 157 0.86 1.04 -10.56
C ASN A 157 0.80 2.36 -9.78
N LEU A 158 0.66 2.25 -8.47
CA LEU A 158 0.48 3.39 -7.58
C LEU A 158 1.71 4.32 -7.60
N GLU A 159 2.91 3.76 -7.69
CA GLU A 159 4.17 4.49 -7.85
C GLU A 159 4.19 5.40 -9.09
N SER A 160 3.96 4.81 -10.26
CA SER A 160 3.92 5.53 -11.54
C SER A 160 2.80 6.56 -11.55
N HIS A 161 1.61 6.21 -11.03
CA HIS A 161 0.49 7.14 -11.02
C HIS A 161 0.75 8.39 -10.15
N LEU A 162 1.41 8.25 -9.00
CA LEU A 162 1.68 9.38 -8.11
C LEU A 162 2.95 10.17 -8.46
N SER A 163 3.89 9.57 -9.20
CA SER A 163 5.10 10.26 -9.69
C SER A 163 4.82 11.18 -10.88
N HIS A 164 3.83 10.87 -11.71
CA HIS A 164 3.41 11.72 -12.83
C HIS A 164 2.53 12.90 -12.36
N LYS A 165 3.15 13.94 -11.81
CA LYS A 165 2.49 15.21 -11.40
C LYS A 165 2.11 16.10 -12.60
N THR A 166 1.41 15.58 -13.61
CA THR A 166 0.82 16.44 -14.65
C THR A 166 -0.54 16.94 -14.19
N ASN A 167 -0.77 18.26 -14.24
CA ASN A 167 -1.92 18.96 -13.64
C ASN A 167 -3.33 18.46 -14.05
N SER A 168 -3.47 17.53 -15.00
CA SER A 168 -4.77 17.04 -15.47
C SER A 168 -5.28 15.76 -14.80
N TYR A 169 -4.45 15.01 -14.05
CA TYR A 169 -4.83 13.68 -13.53
C TYR A 169 -4.32 13.38 -12.10
N SER A 170 -4.19 14.38 -11.23
CA SER A 170 -3.77 14.12 -9.85
C SER A 170 -4.85 13.36 -9.07
N MET A 171 -4.44 12.31 -8.35
CA MET A 171 -5.34 11.49 -7.56
C MET A 171 -5.85 12.26 -6.34
N SER A 172 -7.18 12.44 -6.25
CA SER A 172 -7.84 13.13 -5.14
C SER A 172 -7.65 12.40 -3.80
N TRP A 173 -7.76 13.14 -2.69
CA TRP A 173 -7.65 12.57 -1.35
C TRP A 173 -8.67 11.45 -1.10
N LYS A 174 -9.87 11.53 -1.70
CA LYS A 174 -10.90 10.48 -1.61
C LYS A 174 -10.45 9.20 -2.27
N SER A 175 -9.91 9.29 -3.49
CA SER A 175 -9.35 8.12 -4.19
C SER A 175 -8.18 7.51 -3.43
N ARG A 176 -7.31 8.34 -2.85
CA ARG A 176 -6.20 7.86 -1.98
C ARG A 176 -6.72 7.15 -0.73
N THR A 177 -7.77 7.69 -0.09
CA THR A 177 -8.41 7.08 1.08
C THR A 177 -9.10 5.76 0.73
N ARG A 178 -9.74 5.68 -0.45
CA ARG A 178 -10.29 4.43 -0.98
C ARG A 178 -9.19 3.40 -1.18
N ILE A 179 -8.09 3.75 -1.83
CA ILE A 179 -6.97 2.82 -2.03
C ILE A 179 -6.41 2.30 -0.69
N ILE A 180 -6.32 3.15 0.34
CA ILE A 180 -5.91 2.72 1.69
C ILE A 180 -6.87 1.65 2.25
N SER A 181 -8.18 1.83 2.10
CA SER A 181 -9.18 0.85 2.56
C SER A 181 -9.13 -0.46 1.77
N GLU A 182 -8.91 -0.38 0.47
CA GLU A 182 -8.77 -1.54 -0.43
C GLU A 182 -7.51 -2.37 -0.10
N ILE A 183 -6.37 -1.73 0.16
CA ILE A 183 -5.14 -2.40 0.63
C ILE A 183 -5.38 -3.06 1.98
N ALA A 184 -6.00 -2.36 2.93
CA ALA A 184 -6.33 -2.92 4.24
C ALA A 184 -7.24 -4.15 4.12
N ASN A 185 -8.20 -4.12 3.20
CA ASN A 185 -9.11 -5.22 2.93
C ASN A 185 -8.36 -6.44 2.35
N ALA A 186 -7.44 -6.23 1.40
CA ALA A 186 -6.56 -7.28 0.88
C ALA A 186 -5.67 -7.88 1.97
N LEU A 187 -5.02 -7.06 2.80
CA LEU A 187 -4.17 -7.53 3.90
C LEU A 187 -4.98 -8.32 4.94
N LEU A 188 -6.20 -7.89 5.26
CA LEU A 188 -7.09 -8.63 6.15
C LEU A 188 -7.36 -10.03 5.60
N PHE A 189 -7.68 -10.16 4.32
CA PHE A 189 -7.89 -11.46 3.66
C PHE A 189 -6.65 -12.35 3.77
N LEU A 190 -5.46 -11.82 3.47
CA LEU A 190 -4.19 -12.57 3.56
C LEU A 190 -3.89 -13.04 4.99
N HIS A 191 -3.98 -12.13 5.97
CA HIS A 191 -3.61 -12.40 7.37
C HIS A 191 -4.63 -13.24 8.13
N THR A 192 -5.86 -13.35 7.62
CA THR A 192 -6.92 -14.21 8.20
C THR A 192 -7.13 -15.52 7.45
N SER A 193 -6.42 -15.72 6.34
CA SER A 193 -6.48 -16.96 5.55
C SER A 193 -6.15 -18.19 6.40
N ARG A 194 -6.78 -19.31 6.04
CA ARG A 194 -6.67 -20.61 6.73
C ARG A 194 -6.40 -21.72 5.70
N PRO A 195 -5.66 -22.79 6.03
CA PRO A 195 -5.17 -23.15 7.37
C PRO A 195 -4.00 -22.30 7.88
N GLU A 196 -3.19 -21.75 6.98
CA GLU A 196 -2.02 -20.92 7.26
C GLU A 196 -2.31 -19.47 6.88
N LYS A 197 -1.79 -18.54 7.68
CA LYS A 197 -1.84 -17.11 7.33
C LYS A 197 -0.87 -16.86 6.19
N LEU A 198 -1.23 -15.99 5.26
CA LEU A 198 -0.35 -15.58 4.17
C LEU A 198 0.21 -14.20 4.47
N LEU A 199 1.53 -14.07 4.46
CA LEU A 199 2.22 -12.78 4.53
C LEU A 199 2.52 -12.29 3.12
N HIS A 200 2.39 -10.99 2.85
CA HIS A 200 2.76 -10.44 1.55
C HIS A 200 4.29 -10.33 1.41
N GLY A 201 4.95 -9.75 2.42
CA GLY A 201 6.42 -9.68 2.53
C GLY A 201 7.11 -8.67 1.60
N ASN A 202 6.39 -8.12 0.62
CA ASN A 202 6.94 -7.18 -0.36
C ASN A 202 5.97 -6.02 -0.67
N LEU A 203 5.25 -5.55 0.33
CA LEU A 203 4.24 -4.52 0.11
C LEU A 203 4.92 -3.17 -0.15
N SER A 204 4.70 -2.61 -1.34
CA SER A 204 5.25 -1.31 -1.76
C SER A 204 4.37 -0.69 -2.86
N PRO A 205 4.49 0.62 -3.14
CA PRO A 205 3.71 1.27 -4.20
C PRO A 205 3.89 0.68 -5.61
N GLU A 206 5.04 0.08 -5.90
CA GLU A 206 5.31 -0.58 -7.19
C GLU A 206 4.49 -1.88 -7.34
N ASN A 207 4.18 -2.53 -6.22
CA ASN A 207 3.42 -3.79 -6.15
C ASN A 207 1.92 -3.58 -5.87
N ILE A 208 1.44 -2.34 -6.01
CA ILE A 208 0.02 -1.99 -5.94
C ILE A 208 -0.38 -1.49 -7.31
N VAL A 209 -1.01 -2.37 -8.09
CA VAL A 209 -1.48 -2.03 -9.45
C VAL A 209 -2.86 -1.40 -9.40
N LEU A 210 -3.14 -0.53 -10.37
CA LEU A 210 -4.39 0.20 -10.50
C LEU A 210 -5.07 -0.21 -11.81
N ASP A 211 -6.34 -0.62 -11.73
CA ASP A 211 -7.15 -0.85 -12.93
C ASP A 211 -7.64 0.47 -13.57
N SER A 212 -8.42 0.36 -14.64
CA SER A 212 -8.98 1.52 -15.35
C SER A 212 -9.93 2.39 -14.52
N GLN A 213 -10.44 1.88 -13.39
CA GLN A 213 -11.35 2.55 -12.47
C GLN A 213 -10.63 3.08 -11.21
N LEU A 214 -9.29 3.00 -11.20
CA LEU A 214 -8.44 3.30 -10.05
C LEU A 214 -8.76 2.42 -8.82
N CYS A 215 -9.25 1.19 -9.02
CA CYS A 215 -9.32 0.21 -7.96
C CYS A 215 -7.94 -0.44 -7.81
N SER A 216 -7.47 -0.53 -6.57
CA SER A 216 -6.16 -1.09 -6.25
C SER A 216 -6.21 -2.61 -6.11
N LYS A 217 -5.14 -3.26 -6.59
CA LYS A 217 -4.90 -4.69 -6.44
C LYS A 217 -3.46 -4.94 -6.04
N LEU A 218 -3.25 -5.78 -5.02
CA LEU A 218 -1.91 -6.23 -4.64
C LEU A 218 -1.39 -7.26 -5.64
N CYS A 219 -0.12 -7.16 -6.01
CA CYS A 219 0.56 -8.11 -6.89
C CYS A 219 1.96 -8.47 -6.34
N ASN A 220 2.67 -9.33 -7.06
CA ASN A 220 4.05 -9.71 -6.75
C ASN A 220 4.22 -10.44 -5.39
N PHE A 221 3.53 -11.57 -5.26
CA PHE A 221 3.55 -12.46 -4.08
C PHE A 221 4.79 -13.36 -4.03
N ARG A 222 5.86 -13.03 -4.73
CA ARG A 222 7.09 -13.83 -4.77
C ARG A 222 7.73 -14.04 -3.40
N PHE A 223 7.60 -13.07 -2.49
CA PHE A 223 8.10 -13.19 -1.11
C PHE A 223 7.01 -13.61 -0.13
N SER A 224 5.84 -13.97 -0.65
CA SER A 224 4.75 -14.42 0.19
C SER A 224 5.07 -15.78 0.80
N LYS A 225 4.64 -15.97 2.04
CA LYS A 225 4.89 -17.22 2.77
C LYS A 225 3.68 -17.59 3.59
N LEU A 226 3.38 -18.88 3.57
CA LEU A 226 2.40 -19.51 4.44
C LEU A 226 3.05 -19.75 5.80
N VAL A 227 2.43 -19.22 6.87
CA VAL A 227 2.97 -19.34 8.22
C VAL A 227 1.92 -19.95 9.16
N ASN A 228 2.36 -20.97 9.93
CA ASN A 228 1.54 -21.68 10.92
C ASN A 228 1.43 -20.93 12.26
N GLU A 229 2.43 -20.12 12.64
CA GLU A 229 2.49 -19.31 13.87
C GLU A 229 3.13 -17.92 13.60
N GLU A 230 3.17 -17.01 14.57
CA GLU A 230 3.37 -15.56 14.34
C GLU A 230 4.72 -15.14 13.74
N THR A 231 5.73 -16.02 13.69
CA THR A 231 7.10 -15.65 13.31
C THR A 231 7.72 -16.63 12.33
N PHE A 232 8.20 -16.12 11.18
CA PHE A 232 9.01 -16.86 10.22
C PHE A 232 10.41 -16.24 10.07
N ARG A 233 11.47 -17.05 10.22
CA ARG A 233 12.87 -16.62 10.01
C ARG A 233 13.22 -16.64 8.52
N CYS A 234 13.18 -15.49 7.86
CA CYS A 234 13.60 -15.33 6.46
C CYS A 234 15.02 -14.76 6.38
N ARG A 235 16.05 -15.61 6.41
CA ARG A 235 17.44 -15.17 6.23
C ARG A 235 17.76 -14.73 4.79
N SER A 236 17.00 -15.19 3.81
CA SER A 236 17.27 -14.98 2.38
C SER A 236 16.98 -13.54 1.92
N PHE A 237 16.13 -12.78 2.62
CA PHE A 237 15.79 -11.40 2.22
C PHE A 237 17.00 -10.45 2.22
N ARG A 238 18.00 -10.70 3.09
CA ARG A 238 19.26 -9.93 3.14
C ARG A 238 20.11 -10.02 1.86
N GLN A 239 19.89 -11.04 1.03
CA GLN A 239 20.58 -11.19 -0.27
C GLN A 239 19.83 -10.53 -1.44
N TYR A 240 18.54 -10.18 -1.27
CA TYR A 240 17.72 -9.56 -2.33
C TYR A 240 17.56 -8.04 -2.18
N SER A 241 18.03 -7.48 -1.07
CA SER A 241 18.10 -6.05 -0.82
C SER A 241 19.38 -5.46 -1.39
N GLU A 242 19.61 -5.61 -2.70
CA GLU A 242 20.43 -4.60 -3.39
C GLU A 242 19.65 -3.27 -3.36
N PRO A 243 20.33 -2.13 -3.20
CA PRO A 243 19.70 -0.83 -3.22
C PRO A 243 19.15 -0.58 -4.62
N SER A 244 17.93 -1.05 -4.88
CA SER A 244 17.17 -0.65 -6.05
C SER A 244 17.06 0.87 -6.02
N SER A 245 17.45 1.50 -7.13
CA SER A 245 17.57 2.95 -7.33
C SER A 245 16.27 3.74 -7.10
N ASN A 246 15.14 3.07 -6.81
CA ASN A 246 13.79 3.64 -6.72
C ASN A 246 13.29 3.88 -5.28
N GLY A 247 14.07 3.58 -4.25
CA GLY A 247 13.68 3.87 -2.86
C GLY A 247 12.75 2.82 -2.22
N HIS A 248 12.71 1.60 -2.74
CA HIS A 248 11.93 0.48 -2.18
C HIS A 248 12.22 0.23 -0.69
N TYR A 249 13.47 0.46 -0.26
CA TYR A 249 13.92 0.30 1.13
C TYR A 249 13.16 1.18 2.14
N LEU A 250 12.51 2.25 1.69
CA LEU A 250 11.74 3.16 2.55
C LEU A 250 10.47 2.51 3.13
N PHE A 251 9.96 1.45 2.49
CA PHE A 251 8.74 0.76 2.90
C PHE A 251 9.01 -0.51 3.71
N ILE A 252 10.27 -0.92 3.85
CA ILE A 252 10.65 -2.16 4.52
C ILE A 252 10.69 -1.95 6.04
N ASP A 253 10.12 -2.90 6.77
CA ASP A 253 10.13 -2.92 8.23
C ASP A 253 11.57 -2.94 8.78
N PRO A 254 11.98 -1.95 9.60
CA PRO A 254 13.32 -1.90 10.18
C PRO A 254 13.59 -3.08 11.13
N GLU A 255 12.58 -3.58 11.84
CA GLU A 255 12.71 -4.73 12.73
C GLU A 255 12.95 -6.01 11.91
N PHE A 256 12.27 -6.16 10.78
CA PHE A 256 12.53 -7.24 9.82
C PHE A 256 13.94 -7.16 9.23
N LEU A 257 14.43 -5.97 8.84
CA LEU A 257 15.81 -5.81 8.36
C LEU A 257 16.84 -6.23 9.43
N GLN A 258 16.56 -5.92 10.69
CA GLN A 258 17.42 -6.25 11.82
C GLN A 258 17.41 -7.74 12.17
N THR A 259 16.22 -8.34 12.28
CA THR A 259 16.02 -9.71 12.80
C THR A 259 16.04 -10.78 11.69
N GLY A 260 15.60 -10.41 10.48
CA GLY A 260 15.24 -11.34 9.42
C GLY A 260 13.89 -12.03 9.63
N ASP A 261 13.14 -11.66 10.66
CA ASP A 261 11.86 -12.30 11.01
C ASP A 261 10.71 -11.61 10.28
N LEU A 262 10.16 -12.28 9.26
CA LEU A 262 9.00 -11.77 8.54
C LEU A 262 7.74 -12.14 9.30
N THR A 263 6.92 -11.13 9.60
CA THR A 263 5.68 -11.29 10.36
C THR A 263 4.54 -10.50 9.71
N ALA A 264 3.31 -10.74 10.16
CA ALA A 264 2.18 -9.90 9.79
C ALA A 264 2.43 -8.41 10.12
N LYS A 265 3.19 -8.12 11.19
CA LYS A 265 3.54 -6.76 11.61
C LYS A 265 4.50 -6.07 10.64
N SER A 266 5.25 -6.82 9.85
CA SER A 266 6.11 -6.28 8.80
C SER A 266 5.27 -5.75 7.64
N ASP A 267 4.22 -6.49 7.21
CA ASP A 267 3.25 -5.97 6.24
C ASP A 267 2.51 -4.72 6.76
N ILE A 268 2.16 -4.71 8.06
CA ILE A 268 1.52 -3.53 8.70
C ILE A 268 2.44 -2.31 8.66
N TYR A 269 3.74 -2.47 8.90
CA TYR A 269 4.69 -1.36 8.79
C TYR A 269 4.72 -0.80 7.36
N SER A 270 4.85 -1.66 6.35
CA SER A 270 4.84 -1.25 4.94
C SER A 270 3.54 -0.54 4.58
N PHE A 271 2.40 -1.04 5.06
CA PHE A 271 1.10 -0.40 4.90
C PHE A 271 1.06 0.99 5.54
N GLY A 272 1.62 1.15 6.75
CA GLY A 272 1.77 2.44 7.42
C GLY A 272 2.55 3.44 6.59
N MET A 273 3.69 3.02 6.04
CA MET A 273 4.51 3.87 5.17
C MET A 273 3.77 4.28 3.88
N ILE A 274 2.98 3.38 3.30
CA ILE A 274 2.12 3.69 2.15
C ILE A 274 1.03 4.70 2.51
N ILE A 275 0.38 4.59 3.68
CA ILE A 275 -0.59 5.59 4.15
C ILE A 275 0.08 6.96 4.25
N LEU A 276 1.23 7.04 4.93
CA LEU A 276 1.96 8.29 5.13
C LEU A 276 2.41 8.89 3.80
N TRP A 277 2.84 8.05 2.85
CA TRP A 277 3.19 8.50 1.51
C TRP A 277 1.96 9.02 0.74
N LEU A 278 0.82 8.35 0.83
CA LEU A 278 -0.42 8.78 0.16
C LEU A 278 -0.93 10.12 0.68
N ILE A 279 -0.83 10.40 1.99
CA ILE A 279 -1.28 11.69 2.54
C ILE A 279 -0.31 12.83 2.24
N THR A 280 0.98 12.56 2.13
CA THR A 280 2.02 13.61 1.96
C THR A 280 2.51 13.80 0.53
N GLY A 281 2.38 12.78 -0.33
CA GLY A 281 2.98 12.77 -1.66
C GLY A 281 4.52 12.86 -1.65
N SER A 282 5.16 12.61 -0.50
CA SER A 282 6.59 12.84 -0.25
C SER A 282 7.37 11.53 -0.08
N ARG A 283 8.49 11.39 -0.78
CA ARG A 283 9.43 10.26 -0.65
C ARG A 283 10.61 10.57 0.29
N ALA A 284 10.43 11.52 1.20
CA ALA A 284 11.51 11.95 2.08
C ALA A 284 11.96 10.81 3.01
N ALA A 285 13.27 10.64 3.17
CA ALA A 285 13.81 9.80 4.23
C ALA A 285 13.34 10.33 5.59
N GLY A 286 12.84 9.45 6.46
CA GLY A 286 12.32 9.86 7.76
C GLY A 286 10.90 10.44 7.73
N LEU A 287 10.12 10.18 6.67
CA LEU A 287 8.73 10.63 6.51
C LEU A 287 7.87 10.42 7.77
N ALA A 288 7.98 9.27 8.43
CA ALA A 288 7.24 8.98 9.66
C ALA A 288 7.54 9.99 10.78
N ASN A 289 8.80 10.42 10.93
CA ASN A 289 9.19 11.41 11.93
C ASN A 289 8.70 12.81 11.57
N GLU A 290 8.71 13.15 10.29
CA GLU A 290 8.18 14.42 9.79
C GLU A 290 6.68 14.55 10.08
N VAL A 291 5.90 13.52 9.70
CA VAL A 291 4.46 13.48 9.98
C VAL A 291 4.19 13.47 11.48
N ARG A 292 4.96 12.72 12.28
CA ARG A 292 4.83 12.69 13.74
C ARG A 292 5.01 14.07 14.37
N ARG A 293 5.99 14.85 13.90
CA ARG A 293 6.20 16.24 14.32
C ARG A 293 5.03 17.14 13.93
N ALA A 294 4.54 17.02 12.70
CA ALA A 294 3.41 17.82 12.21
C ALA A 294 2.13 17.56 13.01
N VAL A 295 1.83 16.28 13.31
CA VAL A 295 0.69 15.89 14.16
C VAL A 295 0.86 16.43 15.59
N SER A 296 2.03 16.24 16.21
CA SER A 296 2.30 16.70 17.58
C SER A 296 2.24 18.23 17.71
N GLY A 297 2.68 18.95 16.68
CA GLY A 297 2.61 20.41 16.60
C GLY A 297 1.25 20.95 16.14
N SER A 298 0.22 20.12 15.97
CA SER A 298 -1.10 20.50 15.44
C SER A 298 -1.05 21.24 14.09
N ASN A 299 -0.06 20.94 13.26
CA ASN A 299 0.16 21.55 11.94
C ASN A 299 0.23 20.47 10.85
N LEU A 300 -0.70 19.53 10.86
CA LEU A 300 -0.73 18.44 9.87
C LEU A 300 -0.85 18.96 8.44
N VAL A 301 -1.55 20.09 8.24
CA VAL A 301 -1.76 20.72 6.93
C VAL A 301 -0.45 21.01 6.20
N SER A 302 0.65 21.31 6.92
CA SER A 302 1.93 21.64 6.30
C SER A 302 2.60 20.47 5.57
N VAL A 303 2.20 19.23 5.86
CA VAL A 303 2.77 18.03 5.23
C VAL A 303 1.82 17.34 4.26
N LEU A 304 0.58 17.82 4.12
CA LEU A 304 -0.40 17.22 3.22
C LEU A 304 -0.10 17.54 1.75
N ASP A 305 -0.36 16.56 0.88
CA ASP A 305 -0.20 16.74 -0.55
C ASP A 305 -1.31 17.64 -1.11
N ALA A 306 -0.97 18.89 -1.42
CA ALA A 306 -1.87 19.86 -2.03
C ALA A 306 -2.40 19.42 -3.40
N SER A 307 -1.70 18.52 -4.11
CA SER A 307 -2.17 18.02 -5.41
C SER A 307 -3.37 17.06 -5.29
N ALA A 308 -3.66 16.56 -4.08
CA ALA A 308 -4.81 15.70 -3.82
C ALA A 308 -6.12 16.49 -3.58
N GLY A 309 -6.08 17.82 -3.70
CA GLY A 309 -7.18 18.72 -3.40
C GLY A 309 -7.24 19.09 -1.91
N GLU A 310 -8.39 19.63 -1.49
CA GLU A 310 -8.61 20.03 -0.09
C GLU A 310 -8.90 18.81 0.78
N TRP A 311 -7.92 18.40 1.57
CA TRP A 311 -8.10 17.33 2.54
C TRP A 311 -9.07 17.72 3.65
N SER A 312 -10.00 16.82 3.98
CA SER A 312 -10.70 16.90 5.26
C SER A 312 -9.69 16.75 6.41
N GLY A 313 -9.58 17.77 7.27
CA GLY A 313 -8.68 17.75 8.42
C GLY A 313 -8.94 16.56 9.36
N PHE A 314 -10.20 16.14 9.48
CA PHE A 314 -10.58 14.95 10.24
C PHE A 314 -10.02 13.68 9.59
N VAL A 315 -10.27 13.47 8.29
CA VAL A 315 -9.80 12.28 7.55
C VAL A 315 -8.27 12.22 7.54
N ALA A 316 -7.62 13.34 7.20
CA ALA A 316 -6.17 13.44 7.17
C ALA A 316 -5.55 13.08 8.52
N LYS A 317 -6.12 13.57 9.63
CA LYS A 317 -5.64 13.25 10.97
C LYS A 317 -5.83 11.77 11.31
N ARG A 318 -7.00 11.18 11.03
CA ARG A 318 -7.25 9.75 11.27
C ARG A 318 -6.26 8.86 10.50
N LEU A 319 -6.01 9.19 9.23
CA LEU A 319 -5.06 8.47 8.39
C LEU A 319 -3.62 8.65 8.87
N ALA A 320 -3.21 9.87 9.23
CA ALA A 320 -1.87 10.13 9.77
C ALA A 320 -1.64 9.36 11.08
N ASP A 321 -2.60 9.41 12.02
CA ASP A 321 -2.53 8.69 13.30
C ASP A 321 -2.47 7.17 13.09
N LEU A 322 -3.23 6.63 12.12
CA LEU A 322 -3.15 5.21 11.77
C LEU A 322 -1.78 4.86 11.16
N GLY A 323 -1.33 5.63 10.17
CA GLY A 323 -0.03 5.42 9.51
C GLY A 323 1.12 5.44 10.51
N LEU A 324 1.11 6.39 11.45
CA LEU A 324 2.13 6.49 12.51
C LEU A 324 2.11 5.31 13.48
N ARG A 325 0.93 4.81 13.86
CA ARG A 325 0.81 3.59 14.70
C ARG A 325 1.27 2.34 13.95
N CYS A 326 0.99 2.24 12.66
CA CYS A 326 1.50 1.17 11.81
C CYS A 326 3.03 1.20 11.71
N CYS A 327 3.63 2.39 11.70
CA CYS A 327 5.08 2.60 11.65
C CYS A 327 5.75 2.67 13.04
N ASP A 328 5.16 2.08 14.09
CA ASP A 328 5.82 2.04 15.39
C ASP A 328 7.13 1.24 15.31
N SER A 329 8.15 1.71 16.04
CA SER A 329 9.46 1.08 16.08
C SER A 329 9.40 -0.30 16.74
N ASN A 330 8.47 -0.52 17.66
CA ASN A 330 8.21 -1.82 18.26
C ASN A 330 7.06 -2.53 17.52
N SER A 331 7.33 -3.67 16.89
CA SER A 331 6.31 -4.43 16.15
C SER A 331 5.09 -4.85 16.99
N ALA A 332 5.26 -5.02 18.31
CA ALA A 332 4.18 -5.37 19.22
C ALA A 332 3.12 -4.26 19.34
N ASP A 333 3.54 -2.99 19.26
CA ASP A 333 2.67 -1.81 19.44
C ASP A 333 1.92 -1.44 18.15
N ARG A 334 2.36 -1.94 17.00
CA ARG A 334 1.66 -1.78 15.72
C ARG A 334 0.28 -2.42 15.82
N PRO A 335 -0.76 -1.91 15.14
CA PRO A 335 -2.08 -2.51 15.21
C PRO A 335 -2.13 -3.87 14.48
N VAL A 336 -3.19 -4.64 14.72
CA VAL A 336 -3.53 -5.81 13.90
C VAL A 336 -4.60 -5.38 12.90
N ILE A 337 -4.47 -5.80 11.64
CA ILE A 337 -5.51 -5.56 10.65
C ILE A 337 -6.79 -6.30 11.08
N SER A 338 -7.90 -5.58 11.19
CA SER A 338 -9.17 -6.12 11.67
C SER A 338 -10.31 -5.63 10.78
N LEU A 339 -11.43 -6.36 10.81
CA LEU A 339 -12.63 -5.97 10.08
C LEU A 339 -13.14 -4.59 10.52
N VAL A 340 -12.98 -4.23 11.80
CA VAL A 340 -13.37 -2.92 12.33
C VAL A 340 -12.53 -1.81 11.67
N MET A 341 -11.21 -2.00 11.59
CA MET A 341 -10.33 -1.05 10.93
C MET A 341 -10.67 -0.88 9.44
N VAL A 342 -10.90 -1.99 8.73
CA VAL A 342 -11.27 -1.95 7.29
C VAL A 342 -12.57 -1.16 7.09
N LYS A 343 -13.59 -1.43 7.90
CA LYS A 343 -14.87 -0.70 7.83
C LYS A 343 -14.73 0.79 8.14
N GLU A 344 -13.89 1.14 9.12
CA GLU A 344 -13.60 2.55 9.43
C GLU A 344 -12.95 3.24 8.22
N LEU A 345 -11.95 2.63 7.60
CA LEU A 345 -11.29 3.19 6.41
C LEU A 345 -12.23 3.31 5.21
N GLU A 346 -13.11 2.32 5.00
CA GLU A 346 -14.15 2.39 3.97
C GLU A 346 -15.09 3.57 4.21
N GLN A 347 -15.52 3.81 5.47
CA GLN A 347 -16.34 4.97 5.83
C GLN A 347 -15.62 6.29 5.59
N LEU A 348 -14.34 6.41 5.96
CA LEU A 348 -13.55 7.62 5.71
C LEU A 348 -13.46 7.95 4.21
N SER A 349 -13.42 6.94 3.35
CA SER A 349 -13.39 7.13 1.89
C SER A 349 -14.71 7.61 1.29
N MET A 350 -15.82 7.37 2.00
CA MET A 350 -17.19 7.71 1.60
C MET A 350 -17.72 8.96 2.29
N LEU A 351 -16.93 9.60 3.16
CA LEU A 351 -17.30 10.88 3.74
C LEU A 351 -17.45 11.89 2.60
N GLU A 352 -18.69 12.32 2.37
CA GLU A 352 -19.00 13.37 1.41
C GLU A 352 -18.25 14.64 1.82
N ASP A 353 -17.80 15.42 0.83
CA ASP A 353 -17.41 16.80 1.15
C ASP A 353 -18.69 17.44 1.65
N ARG A 354 -18.72 17.82 2.93
CA ARG A 354 -19.82 18.59 3.49
C ARG A 354 -19.85 19.93 2.78
N THR A 355 -20.52 19.98 1.63
CA THR A 355 -20.82 21.22 0.95
C THR A 355 -21.70 22.03 1.89
N VAL A 356 -21.30 23.28 2.14
CA VAL A 356 -22.09 24.18 2.96
C VAL A 356 -23.47 24.30 2.30
N PRO A 357 -24.57 23.92 2.99
CA PRO A 357 -25.90 24.12 2.45
C PRO A 357 -26.08 25.57 2.05
N SER A 358 -26.61 25.84 0.85
CA SER A 358 -26.79 27.21 0.34
C SER A 358 -27.66 28.07 1.26
N SER A 359 -28.53 27.45 2.06
CA SER A 359 -29.35 28.08 3.09
C SER A 359 -28.54 28.63 4.28
N PHE A 360 -27.29 28.21 4.46
CA PHE A 360 -26.39 28.72 5.49
C PHE A 360 -25.55 29.91 5.00
N LEU A 361 -25.51 30.13 3.68
CA LEU A 361 -24.73 31.19 3.07
C LEU A 361 -25.56 32.48 3.00
N CYS A 362 -24.94 33.59 3.38
CA CYS A 362 -25.52 34.92 3.23
C CYS A 362 -25.68 35.24 1.73
N PRO A 363 -26.87 35.63 1.25
CA PRO A 363 -27.04 35.93 -0.17
C PRO A 363 -26.22 37.12 -0.68
N ILE A 364 -25.85 38.06 0.19
CA ILE A 364 -25.01 39.23 -0.12
C ILE A 364 -23.52 38.85 -0.11
N LEU A 365 -23.05 38.24 0.99
CA LEU A 365 -21.62 37.99 1.22
C LEU A 365 -21.12 36.68 0.58
N LYS A 366 -22.01 35.72 0.31
CA LYS A 366 -21.68 34.34 -0.12
C LYS A 366 -20.82 33.55 0.88
N GLU A 367 -20.84 33.95 2.14
CA GLU A 367 -20.15 33.31 3.28
C GLU A 367 -21.17 32.75 4.28
N ILE A 368 -20.75 31.84 5.17
CA ILE A 368 -21.62 31.29 6.23
C ILE A 368 -22.10 32.42 7.15
N MET A 369 -23.41 32.48 7.41
CA MET A 369 -23.98 33.48 8.32
C MET A 369 -23.62 33.21 9.77
N HIS A 370 -23.10 34.22 10.46
CA HIS A 370 -22.82 34.21 11.89
C HIS A 370 -24.00 34.80 12.69
N ASP A 371 -24.59 35.89 12.19
CA ASP A 371 -25.80 36.50 12.74
C ASP A 371 -26.93 36.48 11.70
N PRO A 372 -27.56 35.31 11.43
CA PRO A 372 -28.66 35.23 10.47
C PRO A 372 -29.87 36.06 10.95
N GLN A 373 -30.29 37.01 10.13
CA GLN A 373 -31.42 37.92 10.32
C GLN A 373 -32.42 37.77 9.16
N LEU A 374 -33.69 37.63 9.50
CA LEU A 374 -34.81 37.55 8.57
C LEU A 374 -35.29 38.96 8.19
N ALA A 375 -35.43 39.22 6.90
CA ALA A 375 -36.02 40.43 6.36
C ALA A 375 -37.53 40.24 6.07
N ALA A 376 -38.24 41.34 5.75
CA ALA A 376 -39.69 41.34 5.49
C ALA A 376 -40.11 40.44 4.31
N ASP A 377 -39.19 40.17 3.38
CA ASP A 377 -39.41 39.28 2.23
C ASP A 377 -39.26 37.79 2.54
N GLY A 378 -38.94 37.44 3.80
CA GLY A 378 -38.75 36.07 4.24
C GLY A 378 -37.36 35.49 3.93
N PHE A 379 -36.44 36.26 3.36
CA PHE A 379 -35.05 35.81 3.17
C PHE A 379 -34.20 36.11 4.40
N THR A 380 -33.22 35.23 4.64
CA THR A 380 -32.27 35.36 5.75
C THR A 380 -30.92 35.84 5.22
N TYR A 381 -30.32 36.80 5.93
CA TYR A 381 -29.07 37.44 5.57
C TYR A 381 -28.14 37.53 6.79
N GLU A 382 -26.86 37.78 6.54
CA GLU A 382 -25.97 38.25 7.60
C GLU A 382 -26.43 39.63 8.09
N GLY A 383 -26.64 39.77 9.39
CA GLY A 383 -27.25 40.94 10.00
C GLY A 383 -26.48 42.23 9.73
N GLU A 384 -25.15 42.18 9.78
CA GLU A 384 -24.31 43.33 9.47
C GLU A 384 -24.41 43.74 8.00
N ALA A 385 -24.38 42.76 7.09
CA ALA A 385 -24.45 43.00 5.64
C ALA A 385 -25.78 43.67 5.25
N LEU A 386 -26.90 43.18 5.79
CA LEU A 386 -28.22 43.72 5.48
C LEU A 386 -28.45 45.10 6.13
N ARG A 387 -27.97 45.34 7.36
CA ARG A 387 -27.99 46.68 7.94
C ARG A 387 -27.16 47.67 7.12
N GLY A 388 -26.00 47.23 6.60
CA GLY A 388 -25.19 48.01 5.66
C GLY A 388 -25.95 48.34 4.38
N TRP A 389 -26.70 47.39 3.83
CA TRP A 389 -27.55 47.59 2.66
C TRP A 389 -28.60 48.70 2.87
N PHE A 390 -29.30 48.69 4.01
CA PHE A 390 -30.29 49.73 4.34
C PHE A 390 -29.66 51.09 4.64
N LYS A 391 -28.51 51.13 5.34
CA LYS A 391 -27.78 52.37 5.60
C LYS A 391 -27.33 53.09 4.32
N ASN A 392 -27.15 52.35 3.22
CA ASN A 392 -26.86 52.90 1.90
C ASN A 392 -28.11 53.44 1.16
N GLY A 393 -29.23 53.61 1.86
CA GLY A 393 -30.47 54.20 1.32
C GLY A 393 -31.31 53.24 0.46
N ARG A 394 -31.05 51.92 0.54
CA ARG A 394 -31.79 50.92 -0.24
C ARG A 394 -32.94 50.37 0.57
N GLU A 395 -34.16 50.47 0.05
CA GLU A 395 -35.39 49.91 0.64
C GLU A 395 -35.86 48.62 -0.06
N THR A 396 -35.00 48.01 -0.87
CA THR A 396 -35.32 46.82 -1.67
C THR A 396 -34.64 45.57 -1.13
N SER A 397 -35.25 44.41 -1.38
CA SER A 397 -34.67 43.09 -1.13
C SER A 397 -33.37 42.91 -1.91
N PRO A 398 -32.25 42.55 -1.25
CA PRO A 398 -31.02 42.18 -1.96
C PRO A 398 -31.16 40.95 -2.87
N MET A 399 -32.19 40.12 -2.66
CA MET A 399 -32.41 38.89 -3.43
C MET A 399 -33.34 39.09 -4.63
N THR A 400 -34.45 39.82 -4.43
CA THR A 400 -35.49 39.95 -5.46
C THR A 400 -35.54 41.33 -6.10
N ASN A 401 -34.83 42.30 -5.52
CA ASN A 401 -34.86 43.72 -5.90
C ASN A 401 -36.25 44.38 -5.80
N LEU A 402 -37.20 43.73 -5.12
CA LEU A 402 -38.53 44.28 -4.82
C LEU A 402 -38.48 45.14 -3.56
N LYS A 403 -39.37 46.13 -3.46
CA LYS A 403 -39.48 46.98 -2.26
C LYS A 403 -39.93 46.14 -1.06
N LEU A 404 -39.28 46.32 0.09
CA LEU A 404 -39.64 45.64 1.33
C LEU A 404 -40.79 46.38 2.02
N ASP A 405 -41.71 45.62 2.63
CA ASP A 405 -42.84 46.19 3.37
C ASP A 405 -42.39 46.95 4.63
N HIS A 406 -41.31 46.49 5.27
CA HIS A 406 -40.63 47.17 6.38
C HIS A 406 -39.14 46.81 6.41
N LEU A 407 -38.35 47.58 7.17
CA LEU A 407 -36.90 47.40 7.31
C LEU A 407 -36.50 46.70 8.62
N ASP A 408 -37.48 46.31 9.44
CA ASP A 408 -37.23 45.60 10.70
C ASP A 408 -36.61 44.21 10.44
N LEU A 409 -35.62 43.86 11.27
CA LEU A 409 -34.90 42.60 11.20
C LEU A 409 -35.25 41.70 12.38
N THR A 410 -35.59 40.45 12.08
CA THR A 410 -35.90 39.44 13.10
C THR A 410 -34.79 38.39 13.15
N PRO A 411 -34.16 38.14 14.32
CA PRO A 411 -33.14 37.11 14.44
C PRO A 411 -33.68 35.72 14.04
N ASN A 412 -33.02 35.05 13.10
CA ASN A 412 -33.39 33.70 12.68
C ASN A 412 -32.63 32.66 13.52
N HIS A 413 -33.14 32.40 14.73
CA HIS A 413 -32.53 31.45 15.66
C HIS A 413 -32.48 30.01 15.13
N SER A 414 -33.44 29.60 14.30
CA SER A 414 -33.49 28.26 13.72
C SER A 414 -32.32 28.02 12.76
N ILE A 415 -32.04 28.95 11.85
CA ILE A 415 -30.88 28.88 10.95
C ILE A 415 -29.59 28.99 11.75
N ARG A 416 -29.53 29.85 12.77
CA ARG A 416 -28.35 29.96 13.65
C ARG A 416 -28.00 28.64 14.32
N LEU A 417 -29.00 27.96 14.91
CA LEU A 417 -28.81 26.67 15.55
C LEU A 417 -28.43 25.58 14.54
N ALA A 418 -29.03 25.58 13.35
CA ALA A 418 -28.70 24.62 12.29
C ALA A 418 -27.25 24.81 11.78
N ILE A 419 -26.80 26.06 11.62
CA ILE A 419 -25.40 26.38 11.27
C ILE A 419 -24.46 25.93 12.38
N GLN A 420 -24.80 26.21 13.65
CA GLN A 420 -23.99 25.79 14.80
C GLN A 420 -23.89 24.27 14.90
N ASP A 421 -25.01 23.55 14.77
CA ASP A 421 -25.02 22.08 14.79
C ASP A 421 -24.19 21.50 13.64
N TRP A 422 -24.30 22.08 12.44
CA TRP A 422 -23.48 21.70 11.29
C TRP A 422 -21.99 21.98 11.52
N LEU A 423 -21.61 23.11 12.12
CA LEU A 423 -20.22 23.41 12.46
C LEU A 423 -19.67 22.52 13.60
N CYS A 424 -20.52 22.09 14.53
CA CYS A 424 -20.13 21.34 15.73
C CYS A 424 -20.13 19.82 15.57
N ASN A 425 -20.86 19.28 14.59
CA ASN A 425 -20.86 17.85 14.24
C ASN A 425 -20.12 17.63 12.91
N PRO A 426 -18.77 17.74 12.87
CA PRO A 426 -17.97 17.69 11.64
C PRO A 426 -18.04 16.35 10.91
#